data_AF-A0A926A9S2-F1
#
_entry.id   AF-A0A926A9S2-F1
#
_cell.length_a   1.000
_cell.length_b   1.000
_cell.length_c   1.000
_cell.angle_alpha   90.00
_cell.angle_beta   90.00
_cell.angle_gamma   90.00
#
_symmetry.space_group_name_H-M   'P 1'
#
loop_
_entity.id
_entity.type
_entity.pdbx_description
1 polymer ?
#
loop_
_entity_poly.entity_id
_entity_poly.type
_entity_poly.pdbx_seq_one_letter_code
_entity_poly.pdbx_strand_id
1 'polypeptide(L)'
;ELVLKARKVFPRDPAVALAVGRAHFSRGDFASARPLLQEAVTALPENPEAVYYLGMTRFKSGDRTRGLEDLRTSVSMGLPGALAAEATKVLIEADTASMRP
;
A
#
# COMPACT_ATOMS: atom_id res chain seq x y z
N GLU A 1 -21.17 -3.92 5.40
CA GLU A 1 -21.57 -4.19 4.00
C GLU A 1 -21.66 -2.95 3.09
N LEU A 2 -21.19 -1.77 3.51
CA LEU A 2 -21.25 -0.54 2.68
C LEU A 2 -20.28 -0.53 1.48
N VAL A 3 -19.11 -1.14 1.63
CA VAL A 3 -18.03 -1.11 0.62
C VAL A 3 -18.43 -1.83 -0.68
N LEU A 4 -19.21 -2.90 -0.61
CA LEU A 4 -19.65 -3.65 -1.80
C LEU A 4 -20.79 -2.97 -2.57
N LYS A 5 -21.57 -2.11 -1.90
CA LYS A 5 -22.69 -1.38 -2.53
C LYS A 5 -22.20 -0.17 -3.33
N ALA A 6 -21.14 0.50 -2.87
CA ALA A 6 -20.53 1.64 -3.57
C ALA A 6 -19.97 1.24 -4.96
N ARG A 7 -19.37 0.05 -5.08
CA ARG A 7 -18.76 -0.43 -6.33
C ARG A 7 -19.78 -0.72 -7.46
N LYS A 8 -21.08 -0.75 -7.16
CA LYS A 8 -22.15 -0.91 -8.17
C LYS A 8 -22.57 0.41 -8.84
N VAL A 9 -22.20 1.56 -8.27
CA VAL A 9 -22.63 2.89 -8.78
C VAL A 9 -21.45 3.65 -9.40
N PHE A 10 -20.22 3.43 -8.92
CA PHE A 10 -18.98 3.97 -9.50
C PHE A 10 -17.91 2.86 -9.63
N PRO A 11 -18.00 1.98 -10.65
CA PRO A 11 -17.12 0.82 -10.81
C PRO A 11 -15.67 1.17 -11.23
N ARG A 12 -15.30 2.45 -11.31
CA ARG A 12 -13.99 2.93 -11.81
C ARG A 12 -13.37 4.03 -10.96
N ASP A 13 -13.88 4.27 -9.75
CA ASP A 13 -13.29 5.28 -8.89
C ASP A 13 -12.02 4.72 -8.22
N PRO A 14 -10.85 5.33 -8.45
CA PRO A 14 -9.60 4.81 -7.92
C PRO A 14 -9.48 4.95 -6.40
N ALA A 15 -10.27 5.83 -5.77
CA ALA A 15 -10.37 5.87 -4.31
C ALA A 15 -11.16 4.68 -3.77
N VAL A 16 -12.12 4.12 -4.53
CA VAL A 16 -12.79 2.87 -4.18
C VAL A 16 -11.83 1.69 -4.31
N ALA A 17 -11.01 1.63 -5.37
CA ALA A 17 -9.97 0.61 -5.51
C ALA A 17 -8.99 0.65 -4.32
N LEU A 18 -8.55 1.85 -3.92
CA LEU A 18 -7.73 2.06 -2.72
C LEU A 18 -8.42 1.55 -1.46
N ALA A 19 -9.67 1.95 -1.20
CA ALA A 19 -10.39 1.57 0.01
C ALA A 19 -10.62 0.04 0.10
N VAL A 20 -10.98 -0.61 -1.00
CA VAL A 20 -11.16 -2.06 -1.05
C VAL A 20 -9.82 -2.77 -0.89
N GLY A 21 -8.78 -2.31 -1.59
CA GLY A 21 -7.42 -2.83 -1.48
C GLY A 21 -6.89 -2.75 -0.05
N ARG A 22 -7.08 -1.61 0.62
CA ARG A 22 -6.74 -1.38 2.03
C ARG A 22 -7.47 -2.32 2.98
N ALA A 23 -8.75 -2.61 2.69
CA ALA A 23 -9.54 -3.57 3.47
C ALA A 23 -9.00 -5.00 3.33
N HIS A 24 -8.62 -5.43 2.12
CA HIS A 24 -7.97 -6.73 1.92
C HIS A 24 -6.59 -6.78 2.60
N PHE A 25 -5.78 -5.72 2.49
CA PHE A 25 -4.49 -5.62 3.19
C PHE A 25 -4.65 -5.79 4.70
N SER A 26 -5.63 -5.12 5.30
CA SER A 26 -5.91 -5.19 6.74
C SER A 26 -6.33 -6.59 7.20
N ARG A 27 -6.84 -7.42 6.28
CA ARG A 27 -7.20 -8.83 6.53
C ARG A 27 -6.04 -9.80 6.28
N GLY A 28 -4.87 -9.30 5.86
CA GLY A 28 -3.74 -10.13 5.43
C GLY A 28 -3.92 -10.78 4.06
N ASP A 29 -4.99 -10.45 3.34
CA ASP A 29 -5.26 -10.98 2.00
C ASP A 29 -4.50 -10.15 0.95
N PHE A 30 -3.18 -10.31 0.95
CA PHE A 30 -2.29 -9.57 0.06
C PHE A 30 -2.50 -9.95 -1.42
N ALA A 31 -2.95 -11.18 -1.68
CA ALA A 31 -3.24 -11.66 -3.04
C ALA A 31 -4.35 -10.83 -3.69
N SER A 32 -5.43 -10.55 -2.97
CA SER A 32 -6.53 -9.71 -3.45
C SER A 32 -6.22 -8.21 -3.34
N ALA A 33 -5.46 -7.80 -2.32
CA ALA A 33 -5.10 -6.38 -2.12
C ALA A 33 -4.22 -5.85 -3.25
N ARG A 34 -3.22 -6.62 -3.69
CA ARG A 34 -2.20 -6.18 -4.65
C ARG A 34 -2.78 -5.63 -5.97
N PRO A 35 -3.66 -6.33 -6.71
CA PRO A 35 -4.20 -5.81 -7.96
C PRO A 35 -5.05 -4.54 -7.76
N LEU A 36 -5.82 -4.45 -6.67
CA LEU A 36 -6.65 -3.28 -6.37
C LEU A 36 -5.81 -2.05 -6.02
N LEU A 37 -4.76 -2.25 -5.23
CA LEU A 37 -3.83 -1.17 -4.86
C LEU A 37 -2.95 -0.76 -6.04
N GLN A 38 -2.60 -1.71 -6.91
CA GLN A 38 -1.90 -1.40 -8.16
C GLN A 38 -2.75 -0.52 -9.08
N GLU A 39 -4.03 -0.84 -9.24
CA GLU A 39 -4.98 -0.01 -9.98
C GLU A 39 -5.08 1.39 -9.36
N ALA A 40 -5.19 1.47 -8.03
CA ALA A 40 -5.24 2.74 -7.30
C ALA A 40 -3.98 3.58 -7.53
N VAL A 41 -2.78 3.00 -7.47
CA VAL A 41 -1.52 3.73 -7.73
C VAL A 41 -1.42 4.18 -9.18
N THR A 42 -1.83 3.35 -10.14
CA THR A 42 -1.83 3.73 -11.55
C THR A 42 -2.75 4.92 -11.83
N ALA A 43 -3.91 4.97 -11.17
CA ALA A 43 -4.89 6.04 -11.36
C ALA A 43 -4.66 7.26 -10.45
N LEU A 44 -3.96 7.09 -9.33
CA LEU A 44 -3.61 8.14 -8.36
C LEU A 44 -2.10 8.12 -8.08
N PRO A 45 -1.25 8.40 -9.09
CA PRO A 45 0.20 8.33 -8.94
C PRO A 45 0.75 9.35 -7.93
N GLU A 46 -0.01 10.41 -7.65
CA GLU A 46 0.34 11.47 -6.69
C GLU A 46 -0.21 11.21 -5.29
N ASN A 47 -0.88 10.08 -5.05
CA ASN A 47 -1.42 9.74 -3.74
C ASN A 47 -0.43 8.88 -2.94
N PRO A 48 0.24 9.45 -1.90
CA PRO A 48 1.22 8.69 -1.10
C PRO A 48 0.58 7.53 -0.34
N GLU A 49 -0.70 7.61 0.03
CA GLU A 49 -1.41 6.53 0.73
C GLU A 49 -1.57 5.30 -0.18
N ALA A 50 -1.90 5.50 -1.47
CA ALA A 50 -2.02 4.40 -2.42
C ALA A 50 -0.68 3.67 -2.61
N VAL A 51 0.41 4.45 -2.76
CA VAL A 51 1.76 3.92 -2.92
C VAL A 51 2.20 3.18 -1.65
N TYR A 52 1.88 3.72 -0.47
CA TYR A 52 2.16 3.07 0.82
C TYR A 52 1.51 1.69 0.93
N TYR A 53 0.21 1.59 0.69
CA TYR A 53 -0.49 0.30 0.82
C TYR A 53 -0.02 -0.72 -0.21
N LEU A 54 0.28 -0.30 -1.44
CA LEU A 54 0.87 -1.19 -2.44
C LEU A 54 2.25 -1.69 -1.98
N GLY A 55 3.10 -0.78 -1.48
CA GLY A 55 4.43 -1.12 -0.96
C GLY A 55 4.37 -2.09 0.20
N MET A 56 3.49 -1.84 1.18
CA MET A 56 3.30 -2.74 2.32
C MET A 56 2.74 -4.11 1.90
N THR A 57 1.82 -4.13 0.94
CA THR A 57 1.28 -5.36 0.39
C THR A 57 2.37 -6.17 -0.30
N ARG A 58 3.19 -5.54 -1.15
CA ARG A 58 4.33 -6.19 -1.82
C ARG A 58 5.33 -6.73 -0.81
N PHE A 59 5.73 -5.90 0.17
CA PHE A 59 6.64 -6.26 1.24
C PHE A 59 6.16 -7.50 2.02
N LYS A 60 4.89 -7.53 2.43
CA LYS A 60 4.32 -8.66 3.18
C LYS A 60 4.01 -9.88 2.31
N SER A 61 3.79 -9.70 1.01
CA SER A 61 3.58 -10.80 0.04
C SER A 61 4.87 -11.48 -0.46
N GLY A 62 6.04 -10.99 -0.03
CA GLY A 62 7.35 -11.57 -0.34
C GLY A 62 8.20 -10.76 -1.34
N ASP A 63 7.61 -9.78 -2.04
CA ASP A 63 8.34 -8.88 -2.93
C ASP A 63 8.95 -7.71 -2.13
N ARG A 64 9.87 -8.06 -1.24
CA ARG A 64 10.42 -7.17 -0.22
C ARG A 64 11.12 -5.96 -0.83
N THR A 65 11.91 -6.18 -1.88
CA THR A 65 12.69 -5.13 -2.55
C THR A 65 11.78 -4.04 -3.10
N ARG A 66 10.82 -4.41 -3.96
CA ARG A 66 9.88 -3.45 -4.55
C ARG A 66 9.01 -2.80 -3.48
N GLY A 67 8.58 -3.57 -2.49
CA GLY A 67 7.80 -3.05 -1.37
C GLY A 67 8.53 -1.96 -0.59
N LEU A 68 9.83 -2.12 -0.35
CA LEU A 68 10.65 -1.09 0.33
C LEU A 68 10.86 0.15 -0.56
N GLU A 69 11.01 -0.01 -1.87
CA GLU A 69 11.10 1.13 -2.80
C GLU A 69 9.81 1.94 -2.82
N ASP A 70 8.65 1.28 -2.91
CA ASP A 70 7.35 1.94 -2.84
C ASP A 70 7.16 2.66 -1.50
N LEU A 71 7.57 2.02 -0.39
CA LEU A 71 7.51 2.65 0.95
C LEU A 71 8.36 3.91 1.02
N ARG A 72 9.61 3.88 0.52
CA ARG A 72 10.46 5.08 0.46
C ARG A 72 9.81 6.18 -0.37
N THR A 73 9.23 5.81 -1.51
CA THR A 73 8.54 6.74 -2.40
C THR A 73 7.36 7.40 -1.70
N SER A 74 6.51 6.61 -1.01
CA SER A 74 5.37 7.14 -0.27
C SER A 74 5.78 8.16 0.81
N VAL A 75 6.83 7.86 1.58
CA VAL A 75 7.36 8.79 2.60
C VAL A 75 7.92 10.06 1.95
N SER A 76 8.66 9.94 0.86
CA SER A 76 9.22 11.08 0.10
C SER A 76 8.13 12.00 -0.47
N MET A 77 6.98 11.42 -0.85
CA MET A 77 5.81 12.14 -1.34
C MET A 77 5.01 12.85 -0.23
N GLY A 78 5.42 12.75 1.04
CA GLY A 78 4.74 13.41 2.15
C GLY A 78 3.60 12.59 2.76
N LEU A 79 3.74 11.26 2.81
CA LEU A 79 2.81 10.38 3.53
C LEU A 79 2.54 10.94 4.95
N PRO A 80 1.27 11.18 5.35
CA PRO A 80 0.99 11.85 6.61
C PRO A 80 0.95 10.89 7.81
N GLY A 81 1.29 11.44 8.97
CA GLY A 81 0.96 10.89 10.29
C GLY A 81 1.49 9.48 10.54
N ALA A 82 0.61 8.60 11.02
CA ALA A 82 0.97 7.26 11.47
C ALA A 82 1.49 6.35 10.33
N LEU A 83 1.02 6.56 9.09
CA LEU A 83 1.44 5.75 7.95
C LEU A 83 2.92 5.99 7.62
N ALA A 84 3.40 7.24 7.69
CA ALA A 84 4.83 7.53 7.53
C ALA A 84 5.66 6.93 8.64
N ALA A 85 5.23 7.03 9.90
CA ALA A 85 5.94 6.42 11.02
C ALA A 85 6.08 4.90 10.85
N GLU A 86 5.02 4.22 10.41
CA GLU A 86 5.04 2.79 10.14
C GLU A 86 5.95 2.44 8.95
N ALA A 87 5.85 3.17 7.82
CA ALA A 87 6.72 3.00 6.66
C ALA A 87 8.20 3.14 7.04
N THR A 88 8.55 4.22 7.75
CA THR A 88 9.93 4.50 8.18
C THR A 88 10.45 3.41 9.11
N LYS A 89 9.63 2.91 10.04
CA LYS A 89 10.02 1.80 10.91
C LYS A 89 10.36 0.56 10.09
N VAL A 90 9.50 0.17 9.15
CA VAL A 90 9.74 -1.00 8.29
C VAL A 90 11.01 -0.84 7.47
N LEU A 91 11.28 0.37 6.96
CA LEU A 91 12.49 0.67 6.20
C LEU A 91 13.77 0.50 7.06
N ILE A 92 13.77 0.99 8.29
CA ILE A 92 14.90 0.85 9.23
C ILE A 92 15.09 -0.62 9.62
N GLU A 93 14.02 -1.34 9.92
CA GLU A 93 14.08 -2.76 10.27
C GLU A 93 14.61 -3.62 9.11
N ALA A 94 14.25 -3.28 7.87
CA ALA A 94 14.76 -3.97 6.69
C ALA A 94 16.25 -3.71 6.44
N ASP A 95 16.70 -2.48 6.65
CA ASP A 95 18.11 -2.08 6.51
C ASP A 95 18.98 -2.80 7.55
N THR A 96 18.57 -2.74 8.82
CA THR A 96 19.25 -3.41 9.94
C THR A 96 19.27 -4.93 9.82
N ALA A 97 18.21 -5.55 9.25
CA ALA A 97 18.20 -6.98 8.97
C ALA A 97 19.22 -7.39 7.89
N SER A 98 19.51 -6.49 6.94
CA SER A 98 20.48 -6.73 5.87
C SER A 98 21.94 -6.61 6.34
N MET A 99 22.17 -5.95 7.48
CA MET A 99 23.48 -5.75 8.09
C MET A 99 23.89 -6.85 9.07
N ARG A 100 23.05 -7.86 9.33
CA ARG A 100 23.44 -8.96 10.23
C ARG A 100 24.44 -9.89 9.52
N PRO A 101 25.66 -10.08 10.07
CA PRO A 101 26.70 -10.91 9.50
C PRO A 101 26.38 -12.41 9.59
#